data_AF-A0A1F7H858-F1
#
_entry.id   AF-A0A1F7H858-F1
#
_cell.length_a   1.000
_cell.length_b   1.000
_cell.length_c   1.000
_cell.angle_alpha   90.00
_cell.angle_beta   90.00
_cell.angle_gamma   90.00
#
_symmetry.space_group_name_H-M   'P 1'
#
loop_
_entity.id
_entity.type
_entity.pdbx_description
1 polymer ?
#
loop_
_entity_poly.entity_id
_entity_poly.type
_entity_poly.pdbx_seq_one_letter_code
_entity_poly.pdbx_strand_id
1 'polypeptide(L)'
;MTTILLGLHIIGALVTGLFILKAFILLWKNQPEKYQSVAANLGFSLIFQVGTGSLLALLSKEMISPASFCSKILLYLAAVAIAEFLLFRKMRSKSRDFFPDRIVATSFIVSIITTVSVVFYLQF
;
A
#
# COMPACT_ATOMS: atom_id res chain seq x y z
N MET A 1 -19.89 -11.65 7.55
CA MET A 1 -18.41 -11.70 7.48
C MET A 1 -17.84 -10.68 6.51
N THR A 2 -18.34 -10.62 5.26
CA THR A 2 -17.95 -9.63 4.24
C THR A 2 -18.13 -8.17 4.69
N THR A 3 -19.21 -7.83 5.40
CA THR A 3 -19.44 -6.45 5.90
C THR A 3 -18.36 -5.98 6.88
N ILE A 4 -17.90 -6.86 7.78
CA ILE A 4 -16.84 -6.54 8.75
C ILE A 4 -15.52 -6.33 8.01
N LEU A 5 -15.20 -7.22 7.06
CA LEU A 5 -14.00 -7.10 6.24
C LEU A 5 -14.02 -5.85 5.35
N LEU A 6 -15.19 -5.48 4.82
CA LEU A 6 -15.36 -4.24 4.06
C LEU A 6 -15.09 -3.02 4.93
N GLY A 7 -15.62 -3.00 6.16
CA GLY A 7 -15.32 -1.95 7.13
C GLY A 7 -13.81 -1.85 7.41
N LEU A 8 -13.14 -2.98 7.65
CA LEU A 8 -11.68 -3.02 7.84
C LEU A 8 -10.92 -2.50 6.62
N HIS A 9 -11.33 -2.87 5.41
CA HIS A 9 -10.71 -2.42 4.18
C HIS A 9 -10.86 -0.90 3.96
N ILE A 10 -12.02 -0.34 4.29
CA ILE A 10 -12.26 1.11 4.22
C ILE A 10 -11.38 1.84 5.24
N ILE A 11 -11.29 1.33 6.47
CA ILE A 11 -10.41 1.90 7.49
C ILE A 11 -8.94 1.83 7.03
N GLY A 12 -8.52 0.71 6.45
CA GLY A 12 -7.19 0.55 5.85
C GLY A 12 -6.90 1.59 4.76
N ALA A 13 -7.88 1.85 3.89
CA ALA A 13 -7.75 2.85 2.84
C ALA A 13 -7.55 4.27 3.42
N LEU A 14 -8.33 4.62 4.44
CA LEU A 14 -8.22 5.91 5.13
C LEU A 14 -6.86 6.06 5.83
N VAL A 15 -6.42 5.04 6.56
CA VAL A 15 -5.10 5.03 7.23
C VAL A 15 -3.96 5.15 6.22
N THR A 16 -4.04 4.42 5.10
CA THR A 16 -3.06 4.52 3.99
C THR A 16 -3.03 5.95 3.44
N GLY A 17 -4.21 6.53 3.16
CA GLY A 17 -4.33 7.91 2.70
C GLY A 17 -3.72 8.93 3.66
N LEU A 18 -3.93 8.74 4.97
CA LEU A 18 -3.32 9.58 6.01
C LEU A 18 -1.79 9.46 6.04
N PHE A 19 -1.24 8.25 5.86
CA PHE A 19 0.21 8.08 5.77
C PHE A 19 0.81 8.70 4.51
N ILE A 20 0.12 8.61 3.37
CA ILE A 20 0.52 9.29 2.13
C ILE A 20 0.51 10.81 2.33
N LEU A 21 -0.58 11.36 2.88
CA LEU A 21 -0.68 12.79 3.17
C LEU A 21 0.43 13.24 4.15
N LYS A 22 0.67 12.44 5.20
CA LYS A 22 1.77 12.68 6.15
C LYS A 22 3.13 12.67 5.47
N ALA A 23 3.39 11.75 4.54
CA ALA A 23 4.63 11.72 3.76
C ALA A 23 4.84 13.04 3.00
N PHE A 24 3.80 13.51 2.29
CA PHE A 24 3.86 14.79 1.57
C PHE A 24 4.06 15.99 2.51
N ILE A 25 3.37 16.03 3.65
CA ILE A 25 3.55 17.09 4.65
C ILE A 25 4.99 17.10 5.20
N LEU A 26 5.57 15.93 5.49
CA LEU A 26 6.94 15.82 6.00
C LEU A 26 7.98 16.18 4.92
N LEU A 27 7.73 15.82 3.66
CA LEU A 27 8.55 16.24 2.52
C LEU A 27 8.53 17.76 2.36
N TRP A 28 7.36 18.38 2.48
CA TRP A 28 7.19 19.84 2.44
C TRP A 28 7.92 20.53 3.60
N LYS A 29 7.74 20.02 4.83
CA LYS A 29 8.37 20.56 6.04
C LYS A 29 9.85 20.22 6.19
N ASN A 30 10.43 19.42 5.28
CA ASN A 30 11.81 18.92 5.34
C ASN A 30 12.17 18.31 6.72
N GLN A 31 11.35 17.38 7.22
CA GLN A 31 11.56 16.67 8.49
C GLN A 31 12.11 15.24 8.26
N PRO A 32 13.42 15.08 7.94
CA PRO A 32 14.00 13.81 7.55
C PRO A 32 13.93 12.72 8.64
N GLU A 33 13.95 13.13 9.91
CA GLU A 33 13.95 12.24 11.07
C GLU A 33 12.68 11.36 11.16
N LYS A 34 11.63 11.72 10.40
CA LYS A 34 10.35 10.98 10.36
C LYS A 34 10.13 10.20 9.07
N TYR A 35 11.00 10.36 8.06
CA TYR A 35 10.80 9.74 6.75
C TYR A 35 10.82 8.21 6.82
N GLN A 36 11.78 7.64 7.55
CA GLN A 36 11.91 6.19 7.69
C GLN A 36 10.67 5.56 8.33
N SER A 37 10.18 6.14 9.42
CA SER A 37 8.98 5.64 10.10
C SER A 37 7.74 5.71 9.20
N VAL A 38 7.58 6.79 8.43
CA VAL A 38 6.45 6.91 7.50
C VAL A 38 6.56 5.95 6.33
N ALA A 39 7.75 5.75 5.76
CA ALA A 39 7.97 4.74 4.71
C ALA A 39 7.65 3.32 5.21
N ALA A 40 8.09 2.95 6.42
CA ALA A 40 7.74 1.65 6.99
C ALA A 40 6.23 1.49 7.20
N ASN A 41 5.56 2.52 7.72
CA ASN A 41 4.10 2.51 7.90
C ASN A 41 3.34 2.40 6.57
N LEU A 42 3.81 3.07 5.51
CA LEU A 42 3.27 2.93 4.16
C LEU A 42 3.37 1.48 3.66
N GLY A 43 4.53 0.84 3.83
CA GLY A 43 4.71 -0.57 3.48
C GLY A 43 3.76 -1.51 4.22
N PHE A 44 3.59 -1.37 5.53
CA PHE A 44 2.64 -2.18 6.29
C PHE A 44 1.18 -1.93 5.88
N SER A 45 0.82 -0.65 5.67
CA SER A 45 -0.52 -0.26 5.24
C SER A 45 -0.85 -0.81 3.86
N LEU A 46 0.13 -0.86 2.95
CA LEU A 46 -0.01 -1.46 1.63
C LEU A 46 -0.32 -2.96 1.71
N ILE A 47 0.43 -3.72 2.52
CA ILE A 47 0.15 -5.16 2.73
C ILE A 47 -1.27 -5.35 3.27
N PHE A 48 -1.66 -4.56 4.28
CA PHE A 48 -3.00 -4.62 4.84
C PHE A 48 -4.07 -4.33 3.79
N GLN A 49 -3.87 -3.30 2.97
CA GLN A 49 -4.84 -2.89 1.95
C GLN A 49 -5.00 -3.94 0.85
N VAL A 50 -3.88 -4.48 0.36
CA VAL A 50 -3.91 -5.54 -0.66
C VAL A 50 -4.46 -6.83 -0.07
N GLY A 51 -4.10 -7.20 1.16
CA GLY A 51 -4.59 -8.41 1.82
C GLY A 51 -6.10 -8.37 2.06
N THR A 52 -6.61 -7.27 2.64
CA THR A 52 -8.05 -7.11 2.89
C THR A 52 -8.84 -6.98 1.57
N GLY A 53 -8.33 -6.25 0.58
CA GLY A 53 -8.94 -6.14 -0.74
C GLY A 53 -8.98 -7.46 -1.49
N SER A 54 -7.92 -8.25 -1.38
CA SER A 54 -7.83 -9.60 -1.95
C SER A 54 -8.84 -10.54 -1.31
N LEU A 55 -8.93 -10.54 0.02
CA LEU A 55 -9.89 -11.38 0.73
C LEU A 55 -11.34 -10.97 0.42
N LEU A 56 -11.62 -9.67 0.24
CA LEU A 56 -12.94 -9.21 -0.23
C LEU A 56 -13.25 -9.72 -1.63
N ALA A 57 -12.28 -9.66 -2.55
CA ALA A 57 -12.46 -10.15 -3.90
C ALA A 57 -12.76 -11.65 -3.93
N LEU A 58 -12.05 -12.45 -3.12
CA LEU A 58 -12.30 -13.88 -2.98
C LEU A 58 -13.68 -14.19 -2.41
N LEU A 59 -14.11 -13.47 -1.37
CA LEU A 59 -15.41 -13.67 -0.71
C LEU A 59 -16.59 -13.07 -1.49
N SER A 60 -16.33 -12.30 -2.56
CA SER A 60 -17.34 -11.64 -3.38
C SER A 60 -17.08 -11.86 -4.87
N LYS A 61 -16.56 -13.03 -5.21
CA LYS A 61 -16.11 -13.42 -6.56
C LYS A 61 -17.17 -13.20 -7.65
N GLU A 62 -18.45 -13.42 -7.33
CA GLU A 62 -19.55 -13.21 -8.28
C GLU A 62 -19.84 -11.73 -8.59
N MET A 63 -19.39 -10.81 -7.74
CA MET A 63 -19.68 -9.38 -7.84
C MET A 63 -18.48 -8.55 -8.32
N ILE A 64 -17.27 -9.10 -8.24
CA ILE A 64 -16.03 -8.36 -8.51
C ILE A 64 -15.36 -8.96 -9.75
N SER A 65 -15.34 -8.19 -10.83
CA SER A 65 -14.57 -8.57 -12.01
C SER A 65 -13.06 -8.49 -11.73
N PRO A 66 -12.25 -9.41 -12.30
CA PRO A 66 -10.79 -9.36 -12.15
C PRO A 66 -10.20 -8.00 -12.57
N ALA A 67 -10.73 -7.40 -13.64
CA ALA A 67 -10.30 -6.09 -14.13
C ALA A 67 -10.57 -4.95 -13.11
N SER A 68 -11.73 -4.96 -12.45
CA SER A 68 -12.07 -3.98 -11.40
C SER A 68 -11.19 -4.14 -10.16
N PHE A 69 -10.85 -5.38 -9.80
CA PHE A 69 -9.90 -5.65 -8.73
C PHE A 69 -8.49 -5.12 -9.06
N CYS A 70 -7.95 -5.48 -10.23
CA CYS A 70 -6.63 -5.06 -10.67
C CYS A 70 -6.47 -3.53 -10.72
N SER A 71 -7.46 -2.82 -11.29
CA SER A 71 -7.37 -1.36 -11.43
C SER A 71 -7.33 -0.65 -10.09
N LYS A 72 -8.11 -1.13 -9.11
CA LYS A 72 -8.10 -0.60 -7.74
C LYS A 72 -6.79 -0.88 -7.03
N ILE A 73 -6.26 -2.11 -7.11
CA ILE A 73 -4.97 -2.45 -6.52
C ILE A 73 -3.83 -1.64 -7.14
N LEU A 74 -3.84 -1.45 -8.46
CA LEU A 74 -2.83 -0.65 -9.17
C LEU A 74 -2.83 0.80 -8.68
N LEU A 75 -4.02 1.39 -8.43
CA LEU A 75 -4.14 2.74 -7.87
C LEU A 75 -3.44 2.85 -6.51
N TYR A 76 -3.68 1.88 -5.60
CA TYR A 76 -3.04 1.87 -4.28
C TYR A 76 -1.53 1.69 -4.38
N LEU A 77 -1.05 0.74 -5.20
CA LEU A 77 0.36 0.50 -5.43
C LEU A 77 1.07 1.74 -5.98
N ALA A 78 0.49 2.39 -6.99
CA ALA A 78 1.06 3.58 -7.60
C ALA A 78 1.14 4.74 -6.60
N ALA A 79 0.08 4.99 -5.83
CA ALA A 79 0.05 6.07 -4.85
C ALA A 79 1.12 5.87 -3.75
N VAL A 80 1.24 4.66 -3.22
CA VAL A 80 2.27 4.32 -2.22
C VAL A 80 3.67 4.40 -2.83
N ALA A 81 3.87 3.85 -4.03
CA ALA A 81 5.17 3.88 -4.71
C ALA A 81 5.67 5.31 -4.95
N ILE A 82 4.79 6.23 -5.37
CA ILE A 82 5.14 7.64 -5.55
C ILE A 82 5.58 8.26 -4.22
N ALA A 83 4.82 8.06 -3.14
CA ALA A 83 5.14 8.62 -1.84
C ALA A 83 6.49 8.10 -1.31
N GLU A 84 6.70 6.78 -1.39
CA GLU A 84 7.95 6.14 -0.97
C GLU A 84 9.14 6.54 -1.83
N PHE A 85 8.98 6.63 -3.15
CA PHE A 85 10.03 7.09 -4.06
C PHE A 85 10.50 8.50 -3.72
N LEU A 86 9.56 9.41 -3.41
CA LEU A 86 9.91 10.78 -3.01
C LEU A 86 10.62 10.82 -1.66
N LEU A 87 10.18 10.04 -0.68
CA LEU A 87 10.87 9.88 0.60
C LEU A 87 12.29 9.33 0.42
N PHE A 88 12.44 8.26 -0.37
CA PHE A 88 13.73 7.65 -0.71
C PHE A 88 14.68 8.66 -1.34
N ARG A 89 14.23 9.36 -2.39
CA ARG A 89 15.04 10.36 -3.10
C ARG A 89 15.48 11.47 -2.14
N LYS A 90 14.60 11.92 -1.25
CA LYS A 90 14.90 12.97 -0.29
C LYS A 90 15.89 12.50 0.78
N MET A 91 15.71 11.30 1.36
CA MET A 91 16.64 10.71 2.33
C MET A 91 18.04 10.58 1.74
N ARG A 92 18.16 10.03 0.52
CA ARG A 92 19.45 9.88 -0.18
C ARG A 92 20.15 11.22 -0.45
N SER A 93 19.39 12.31 -0.60
CA SER A 93 19.95 13.65 -0.86
C SER A 93 20.40 14.41 0.38
N LYS A 94 19.86 14.10 1.58
CA LYS A 94 19.99 14.97 2.76
C LYS A 94 20.35 14.29 4.09
N SER A 95 20.28 12.97 4.23
CA SER A 95 20.50 12.33 5.53
C SER A 95 21.39 11.08 5.47
N ARG A 96 21.99 10.76 6.63
CA ARG A 96 22.66 9.47 6.93
C ARG A 96 21.65 8.38 7.31
N ASP A 97 20.35 8.67 7.29
CA ASP A 97 19.31 7.73 7.68
C ASP A 97 19.11 6.67 6.59
N PHE A 98 19.08 5.42 7.02
CA PHE A 98 18.84 4.29 6.13
C PHE A 98 17.35 4.22 5.78
N PHE A 99 17.04 4.27 4.49
CA PHE A 99 15.69 3.99 4.01
C PHE A 99 15.33 2.52 4.34
N PRO A 100 14.08 2.20 4.72
CA PRO A 100 13.71 0.84 5.12
C PRO A 100 13.46 -0.05 3.89
N ASP A 101 14.49 -0.19 3.03
CA ASP A 101 14.41 -0.87 1.72
C ASP A 101 13.80 -2.26 1.81
N ARG A 102 14.15 -3.03 2.86
CA ARG A 102 13.63 -4.39 3.06
C ARG A 102 12.13 -4.41 3.28
N ILE A 103 11.59 -3.49 4.08
CA ILE A 103 10.15 -3.44 4.39
C ILE A 103 9.38 -3.03 3.13
N VAL A 104 9.89 -2.01 2.43
CA VAL A 104 9.29 -1.51 1.18
C VAL A 104 9.34 -2.57 0.07
N ALA A 105 10.50 -3.18 -0.18
CA ALA A 105 10.59 -4.22 -1.20
C ALA A 105 9.69 -5.42 -0.88
N THR A 106 9.67 -5.85 0.40
CA THR A 106 8.84 -6.98 0.83
C THR A 106 7.35 -6.66 0.70
N SER A 107 6.90 -5.44 1.04
CA SER A 107 5.50 -5.06 0.91
C SER A 107 5.04 -5.14 -0.54
N PHE A 108 5.83 -4.60 -1.48
CA PHE A 108 5.52 -4.69 -2.91
C PHE A 108 5.52 -6.12 -3.44
N ILE A 109 6.53 -6.92 -3.08
CA ILE A 109 6.61 -8.33 -3.51
C ILE A 109 5.39 -9.11 -3.01
N VAL A 110 5.05 -9.00 -1.72
CA VAL A 110 3.87 -9.64 -1.13
C VAL A 110 2.59 -9.17 -1.80
N SER A 111 2.44 -7.86 -2.03
CA SER A 111 1.28 -7.29 -2.70
C SER A 111 1.13 -7.81 -4.12
N ILE A 112 2.21 -7.91 -4.89
CA ILE A 112 2.20 -8.42 -6.27
C ILE A 112 1.81 -9.91 -6.26
N ILE A 113 2.47 -10.74 -5.44
CA ILE A 113 2.19 -12.18 -5.35
C ILE A 113 0.73 -12.42 -4.96
N THR A 114 0.24 -11.69 -3.96
CA THR A 114 -1.15 -11.80 -3.49
C THR A 114 -2.13 -11.43 -4.60
N THR A 115 -1.87 -10.32 -5.29
CA THR A 115 -2.73 -9.84 -6.38
C THR A 115 -2.77 -10.83 -7.52
N VAL A 116 -1.62 -11.34 -7.98
CA VAL A 116 -1.54 -12.34 -9.04
C VAL A 116 -2.29 -13.61 -8.67
N SER A 117 -2.10 -14.09 -7.43
CA SER A 117 -2.78 -15.29 -6.92
C SER A 117 -4.30 -15.14 -6.92
N VAL A 118 -4.81 -13.98 -6.47
CA VAL A 118 -6.24 -13.70 -6.43
C VAL A 118 -6.81 -13.55 -7.84
N VAL A 119 -6.13 -12.84 -8.73
CA VAL A 119 -6.58 -12.68 -10.12
C VAL A 119 -6.68 -14.04 -10.81
N PHE A 120 -5.67 -14.90 -10.65
CA PHE A 120 -5.71 -16.25 -11.18
C PHE A 120 -6.94 -17.01 -10.65
N TYR A 121 -7.21 -16.96 -9.35
CA TYR A 121 -8.38 -17.60 -8.76
C TYR A 121 -9.72 -17.03 -9.22
N LEU A 122 -9.80 -15.72 -9.49
CA LEU A 122 -11.04 -15.08 -9.97
C LEU A 122 -11.36 -15.46 -11.42
N GLN A 123 -10.40 -15.97 -12.19
CA GLN A 123 -10.59 -16.39 -13.59
C GLN A 123 -11.16 -17.81 -13.75
N PHE A 124 -11.04 -18.66 -12.73
CA PHE A 124 -11.55 -20.05 -12.70
C PHE A 124 -12.59 -20.19 -11.60
#